data_AF-A0A936MKU5-F1
#
_entry.id   AF-A0A936MKU5-F1
#
_cell.length_a   1.000
_cell.length_b   1.000
_cell.length_c   1.000
_cell.angle_alpha   90.00
_cell.angle_beta   90.00
_cell.angle_gamma   90.00
#
_symmetry.space_group_name_H-M   'P 1'
#
loop_
_entity.id
_entity.type
_entity.pdbx_description
1 polymer ?
#
loop_
_entity_poly.entity_id
_entity_poly.type
_entity_poly.pdbx_seq_one_letter_code
_entity_poly.pdbx_strand_id
1 'polypeptide(L)'
;MSSRFASEEQLAAVASRFHVTAVGQFWHVDPRKPPAPIDAFSFAEREPSLFEWMFVSATEPVRTIVPDPWLTWELRTHWKQDATVPEGLPTTFDEQRITHNIAVAHGDEAGAAANLARMKQQLRPVSAAFEGGPEIVGVRMIEGVSPRLDIVFRAPGPMPLASSMVVRSRVIERARGSLTMADPTLREVGQPLSIPPSRWRKGFLYVNPVWIVKRPGTEVYQVSWNARARQPARIAGTSATTVEVLRLD
;
A
#
# COMPACT_ATOMS: atom_id res chain seq x y z
N MET A 1 8.02 16.75 2.20
CA MET A 1 7.26 16.51 0.94
C MET A 1 6.57 15.16 1.01
N SER A 2 5.44 14.95 0.32
CA SER A 2 4.79 13.62 0.25
C SER A 2 5.30 12.86 -0.97
N SER A 3 5.90 11.68 -0.75
CA SER A 3 6.46 10.84 -1.82
C SER A 3 5.43 10.41 -2.86
N ARG A 4 4.17 10.29 -2.46
CA ARG A 4 3.05 9.83 -3.31
C ARG A 4 2.72 10.78 -4.46
N PHE A 5 3.06 12.05 -4.32
CA PHE A 5 2.72 13.09 -5.29
C PHE A 5 3.94 13.72 -5.96
N ALA A 6 5.15 13.36 -5.50
CA ALA A 6 6.39 13.78 -6.14
C ALA A 6 6.66 12.91 -7.38
N SER A 7 7.27 13.48 -8.41
CA SER A 7 7.72 12.71 -9.56
C SER A 7 8.87 11.77 -9.17
N GLU A 8 9.02 10.67 -9.90
CA GLU A 8 10.14 9.75 -9.67
C GLU A 8 11.49 10.46 -9.82
N GLU A 9 11.63 11.35 -10.80
CA GLU A 9 12.83 12.16 -11.03
C GLU A 9 13.16 13.05 -9.82
N GLN A 10 12.15 13.69 -9.24
CA GLN A 10 12.33 14.55 -8.06
C GLN A 10 12.78 13.72 -6.86
N LEU A 11 12.14 12.57 -6.63
CA LEU A 11 12.53 11.67 -5.53
C LEU A 11 13.94 11.11 -5.74
N ALA A 12 14.32 10.77 -6.97
CA ALA A 12 15.67 10.30 -7.31
C ALA A 12 16.73 11.39 -7.06
N ALA A 13 16.44 12.62 -7.47
CA ALA A 13 17.34 13.76 -7.24
C ALA A 13 17.51 14.03 -5.74
N VAL A 14 16.45 13.91 -4.95
CA VAL A 14 16.48 14.10 -3.50
C VAL A 14 17.26 12.98 -2.82
N ALA A 15 16.94 11.72 -3.10
CA ALA A 15 17.56 10.56 -2.48
C ALA A 15 19.06 10.40 -2.84
N SER A 16 19.50 10.93 -3.98
CA SER A 16 20.92 10.88 -4.39
C SER A 16 21.78 11.99 -3.80
N ARG A 17 21.17 13.10 -3.36
CA ARG A 17 21.89 14.32 -2.96
C ARG A 17 21.81 14.63 -1.47
N PHE A 18 20.80 14.15 -0.78
CA PHE A 18 20.53 14.51 0.60
C PHE A 18 20.30 13.29 1.48
N HIS A 19 20.54 13.47 2.77
CA HIS A 19 20.00 12.58 3.77
C HIS A 19 18.48 12.79 3.89
N VAL A 20 17.72 11.72 3.68
CA VAL A 20 16.25 11.73 3.75
C VAL A 20 15.81 10.98 4.99
N THR A 21 15.02 11.65 5.83
CA THR A 21 14.25 11.02 6.89
C THR A 21 12.83 10.77 6.37
N ALA A 22 12.50 9.51 6.11
CA ALA A 22 11.17 9.12 5.60
C ALA A 22 10.27 8.69 6.77
N VAL A 23 9.20 9.41 7.04
CA VAL A 23 8.16 9.02 8.03
C VAL A 23 6.95 8.52 7.26
N GLY A 24 6.87 7.20 7.08
CA GLY A 24 5.96 6.56 6.13
C GLY A 24 6.12 7.16 4.73
N GLN A 25 5.08 7.85 4.26
CA GLN A 25 5.07 8.50 2.95
C GLN A 25 5.70 9.90 2.93
N PHE A 26 5.99 10.50 4.08
CA PHE A 26 6.49 11.88 4.16
C PHE A 26 8.01 11.89 4.20
N TRP A 27 8.62 12.54 3.21
CA TRP A 27 10.06 12.71 3.14
C TRP A 27 10.44 14.08 3.69
N HIS A 28 11.29 14.06 4.71
CA HIS A 28 11.92 15.23 5.29
C HIS A 28 13.41 15.27 4.88
N VAL A 29 13.89 16.45 4.51
CA VAL A 29 15.25 16.69 4.06
C VAL A 29 15.78 17.91 4.80
N ASP A 30 16.93 17.76 5.45
CA ASP A 30 17.68 18.86 6.04
C ASP A 30 18.92 19.16 5.18
N PRO A 31 18.94 20.25 4.40
CA PRO A 31 20.05 20.55 3.51
C PRO A 31 21.34 20.92 4.25
N ARG A 32 21.30 21.11 5.57
CA ARG A 32 22.48 21.41 6.39
C ARG A 32 23.23 20.15 6.84
N LYS A 33 22.60 18.98 6.74
CA LYS A 33 23.22 17.70 7.09
C LYS A 33 24.01 17.15 5.91
N PRO A 34 25.12 16.43 6.16
CA PRO A 34 25.83 15.75 5.09
C PRO A 34 24.91 14.73 4.40
N PRO A 35 25.10 14.48 3.09
CA PRO A 35 24.40 13.41 2.40
C PRO A 35 24.63 12.06 3.09
N ALA A 36 23.57 11.30 3.29
CA ALA A 36 23.61 9.96 3.86
C ALA A 36 22.44 9.12 3.31
N PRO A 37 22.49 7.78 3.42
CA PRO A 37 21.38 6.92 3.04
C PRO A 37 20.06 7.30 3.74
N ILE A 38 18.93 6.87 3.16
CA ILE A 38 17.59 7.11 3.69
C ILE A 38 17.42 6.39 5.03
N ASP A 39 16.89 7.07 6.03
CA ASP A 39 16.40 6.43 7.26
C ASP A 39 14.88 6.52 7.31
N ALA A 40 14.24 5.36 7.51
CA ALA A 40 12.80 5.28 7.55
C ALA A 40 12.27 5.09 8.97
N PHE A 41 11.11 5.68 9.19
CA PHE A 41 10.31 5.62 10.40
C PHE A 41 8.88 5.33 9.99
N SER A 42 8.15 4.64 10.85
CA SER A 42 6.75 4.31 10.65
C SER A 42 5.89 4.84 11.78
N PHE A 43 4.59 4.99 11.50
CA PHE A 43 3.61 5.26 12.53
C PHE A 43 3.22 3.93 13.19
N ALA A 44 3.70 3.70 14.41
CA ALA A 44 3.15 2.67 15.27
C ALA A 44 1.77 3.15 15.74
N GLU A 45 0.73 2.52 15.22
CA GLU A 45 -0.66 2.85 15.51
C GLU A 45 -1.21 1.92 16.59
N ARG A 46 -1.94 2.50 17.55
CA ARG A 46 -2.76 1.76 18.50
C ARG A 46 -4.13 2.40 18.63
N GLU A 47 -5.10 1.60 19.02
CA GLU A 47 -6.41 2.10 19.41
C GLU A 47 -6.28 3.06 20.61
N PRO A 48 -7.07 4.15 20.65
CA PRO A 48 -7.14 5.00 21.83
C PRO A 48 -7.69 4.20 23.02
N SER A 49 -7.14 4.44 24.20
CA SER A 49 -7.76 3.99 25.46
C SER A 49 -9.12 4.66 25.67
N LEU A 50 -9.95 4.14 26.58
CA LEU A 50 -11.26 4.75 26.87
C LEU A 50 -11.16 6.24 27.24
N PHE A 51 -10.11 6.62 27.97
CA PHE A 51 -9.87 8.01 28.36
C PHE A 51 -9.45 8.88 27.15
N GLU A 52 -8.53 8.39 26.32
CA GLU A 52 -8.12 9.09 25.10
C GLU A 52 -9.28 9.19 24.10
N TRP A 53 -10.11 8.15 24.01
CA TRP A 53 -11.30 8.14 23.17
C TRP A 53 -12.30 9.21 23.60
N MET A 54 -12.51 9.36 24.92
CA MET A 54 -13.47 10.31 25.48
C MET A 54 -12.99 11.77 25.45
N PHE A 55 -11.69 12.01 25.63
CA PHE A 55 -11.16 13.36 25.87
C PHE A 55 -10.13 13.85 24.82
N VAL A 56 -9.64 12.99 23.93
CA VAL A 56 -8.62 13.36 22.92
C VAL A 56 -9.16 13.17 21.51
N SER A 57 -9.46 11.93 21.11
CA SER A 57 -10.02 11.64 19.78
C SER A 57 -10.67 10.27 19.77
N ALA A 58 -11.94 10.24 19.35
CA ALA A 58 -12.73 9.01 19.20
C ALA A 58 -12.56 8.34 17.83
N THR A 59 -11.93 9.03 16.86
CA THR A 59 -11.99 8.68 15.43
C THR A 59 -10.61 8.50 14.80
N GLU A 60 -9.54 8.70 15.55
CA GLU A 60 -8.16 8.58 15.05
C GLU A 60 -7.36 7.66 15.97
N PRO A 61 -6.50 6.78 15.42
CA PRO A 61 -5.60 5.98 16.22
C PRO A 61 -4.54 6.88 16.87
N VAL A 62 -4.02 6.44 18.01
CA VAL A 62 -2.84 7.07 18.62
C VAL A 62 -1.62 6.63 17.82
N ARG A 63 -0.84 7.59 17.33
CA ARG A 63 0.33 7.35 16.49
C ARG A 63 1.61 7.73 17.23
N THR A 64 2.60 6.84 17.19
CA THR A 64 3.96 7.13 17.63
C THR A 64 4.92 6.88 16.48
N ILE A 65 5.86 7.80 16.28
CA ILE A 65 6.89 7.63 15.24
C ILE A 65 7.99 6.76 15.82
N VAL A 66 8.25 5.62 15.18
CA VAL A 66 9.28 4.66 15.59
C VAL A 66 10.22 4.38 14.43
N PRO A 67 11.52 4.12 14.67
CA PRO A 67 12.44 3.65 13.62
C PRO A 67 11.88 2.40 12.95
N ASP A 68 12.00 2.32 11.64
CA ASP A 68 11.54 1.18 10.86
C ASP A 68 12.69 0.63 10.00
N PRO A 69 13.44 -0.37 10.51
CA PRO A 69 14.56 -0.94 9.79
C PRO A 69 14.12 -1.73 8.54
N TRP A 70 12.89 -2.26 8.53
CA TRP A 70 12.34 -2.97 7.39
C TRP A 70 12.00 -2.01 6.24
N LEU A 71 11.27 -0.93 6.52
CA LEU A 71 10.99 0.12 5.55
C LEU A 71 12.29 0.82 5.10
N THR A 72 13.26 0.97 6.01
CA THR A 72 14.59 1.51 5.67
C THR A 72 15.26 0.63 4.61
N TRP A 73 15.32 -0.68 4.83
CA TRP A 73 15.85 -1.63 3.84
C TRP A 73 15.10 -1.52 2.51
N GLU A 74 13.77 -1.46 2.54
CA GLU A 74 12.96 -1.41 1.32
C GLU A 74 13.22 -0.14 0.52
N LEU A 75 13.18 1.03 1.17
CA LEU A 75 13.43 2.30 0.50
C LEU A 75 14.85 2.34 -0.07
N ARG A 76 15.88 2.01 0.73
CA ARG A 76 17.27 2.00 0.25
C ARG A 76 17.45 1.06 -0.94
N THR A 77 16.82 -0.11 -0.90
CA THR A 77 16.80 -1.07 -2.02
C THR A 77 16.20 -0.47 -3.30
N HIS A 78 15.08 0.26 -3.20
CA HIS A 78 14.46 0.91 -4.36
C HIS A 78 15.24 2.12 -4.87
N TRP A 79 15.99 2.78 -4.00
CA TRP A 79 16.81 3.95 -4.32
C TRP A 79 18.27 3.60 -4.63
N LYS A 80 18.62 2.31 -4.72
CA LYS A 80 19.98 1.82 -4.99
C LYS A 80 21.03 2.33 -4.01
N GLN A 81 20.65 2.43 -2.74
CA GLN A 81 21.53 2.75 -1.63
C GLN A 81 21.89 1.47 -0.87
N ASP A 82 22.97 1.52 -0.09
CA ASP A 82 23.38 0.38 0.74
C ASP A 82 22.32 0.04 1.79
N ALA A 83 21.75 -1.15 1.68
CA ALA A 83 20.64 -1.63 2.51
C ALA A 83 21.08 -2.84 3.34
N THR A 84 21.12 -2.67 4.65
CA THR A 84 21.35 -3.77 5.59
C THR A 84 20.02 -4.48 5.86
N VAL A 85 20.01 -5.82 5.76
CA VAL A 85 18.84 -6.62 6.09
C VAL A 85 18.51 -6.43 7.58
N PRO A 86 17.27 -6.11 7.95
CA PRO A 86 16.87 -5.94 9.33
C PRO A 86 17.05 -7.25 10.12
N GLU A 87 17.56 -7.12 11.34
CA GLU A 87 17.67 -8.24 12.28
C GLU A 87 16.35 -8.43 13.04
N GLY A 88 16.04 -9.69 13.39
CA GLY A 88 14.84 -10.04 14.15
C GLY A 88 13.75 -10.71 13.33
N LEU A 89 12.77 -11.27 14.04
CA LEU A 89 11.61 -11.91 13.42
C LEU A 89 10.58 -10.85 13.03
N PRO A 90 10.00 -10.93 11.82
CA PRO A 90 8.96 -10.00 11.40
C PRO A 90 7.70 -10.21 12.24
N THR A 91 7.27 -9.15 12.91
CA THR A 91 6.11 -9.12 13.82
C THR A 91 4.86 -8.58 13.14
N THR A 92 5.01 -7.63 12.22
CA THR A 92 3.89 -7.03 11.50
C THR A 92 3.71 -7.63 10.11
N PHE A 93 2.54 -7.44 9.52
CA PHE A 93 2.28 -7.88 8.15
C PHE A 93 3.19 -7.20 7.12
N ASP A 94 3.53 -5.93 7.34
CA ASP A 94 4.42 -5.22 6.41
C ASP A 94 5.86 -5.73 6.54
N GLU A 95 6.32 -6.04 7.75
CA GLU A 95 7.63 -6.68 7.96
C GLU A 95 7.69 -8.08 7.30
N GLN A 96 6.60 -8.87 7.39
CA GLN A 96 6.51 -10.16 6.70
C GLN A 96 6.54 -10.00 5.17
N ARG A 97 5.86 -8.98 4.64
CA ARG A 97 5.91 -8.62 3.22
C ARG A 97 7.32 -8.23 2.79
N ILE A 98 8.01 -7.43 3.60
CA ILE A 98 9.38 -7.02 3.31
C ILE A 98 10.34 -8.21 3.42
N THR A 99 10.10 -9.16 4.35
CA THR A 99 10.85 -10.44 4.42
C THR A 99 10.72 -11.23 3.12
N HIS A 100 9.51 -11.30 2.55
CA HIS A 100 9.32 -11.89 1.22
C HIS A 100 10.14 -11.13 0.16
N ASN A 101 10.10 -9.81 0.15
CA ASN A 101 10.85 -8.98 -0.81
C ASN A 101 12.38 -9.16 -0.67
N ILE A 102 12.89 -9.33 0.56
CA ILE A 102 14.30 -9.65 0.84
C ILE A 102 14.66 -10.99 0.20
N ALA A 103 13.86 -12.04 0.40
CA ALA A 103 14.10 -13.35 -0.22
C ALA A 103 14.11 -13.26 -1.75
N VAL A 104 13.16 -12.53 -2.35
CA VAL A 104 13.13 -12.27 -3.81
C VAL A 104 14.37 -11.50 -4.26
N ALA A 105 14.82 -10.50 -3.50
CA ALA A 105 16.00 -9.70 -3.84
C ALA A 105 17.30 -10.51 -3.83
N HIS A 106 17.39 -11.52 -2.97
CA HIS A 106 18.54 -12.42 -2.86
C HIS A 106 18.45 -13.66 -3.75
N GLY A 107 17.36 -13.84 -4.50
CA GLY A 107 17.15 -15.03 -5.32
C GLY A 107 16.80 -16.29 -4.52
N ASP A 108 16.40 -16.14 -3.25
CA ASP A 108 15.92 -17.25 -2.43
C ASP A 108 14.46 -17.56 -2.76
N GLU A 109 14.26 -18.36 -3.80
CA GLU A 109 12.93 -18.75 -4.29
C GLU A 109 12.13 -19.54 -3.24
N ALA A 110 12.81 -20.41 -2.48
CA ALA A 110 12.16 -21.23 -1.46
C ALA A 110 11.68 -20.37 -0.28
N GLY A 111 12.53 -19.46 0.21
CA GLY A 111 12.14 -18.50 1.24
C GLY A 111 11.05 -17.55 0.78
N ALA A 112 11.12 -17.06 -0.47
CA ALA A 112 10.09 -16.20 -1.04
C ALA A 112 8.73 -16.94 -1.09
N ALA A 113 8.71 -18.18 -1.56
CA ALA A 113 7.50 -19.01 -1.62
C ALA A 113 6.91 -19.30 -0.23
N ALA A 114 7.76 -19.65 0.75
CA ALA A 114 7.35 -19.91 2.12
C ALA A 114 6.73 -18.66 2.79
N ASN A 115 7.36 -17.49 2.61
CA ASN A 115 6.86 -16.22 3.14
C ASN A 115 5.53 -15.84 2.47
N LEU A 116 5.41 -16.00 1.15
CA LEU A 116 4.16 -15.74 0.44
C LEU A 116 3.02 -16.66 0.91
N ALA A 117 3.31 -17.94 1.13
CA ALA A 117 2.33 -18.89 1.65
C ALA A 117 1.81 -18.49 3.03
N ARG A 118 2.69 -18.05 3.94
CA ARG A 118 2.32 -17.55 5.27
C ARG A 118 1.46 -16.28 5.18
N MET A 119 1.81 -15.34 4.30
CA MET A 119 1.02 -14.13 4.11
C MET A 119 -0.38 -14.43 3.57
N LYS A 120 -0.50 -15.36 2.61
CA LYS A 120 -1.79 -15.74 2.02
C LYS A 120 -2.79 -16.26 3.06
N GLN A 121 -2.34 -16.85 4.16
CA GLN A 121 -3.21 -17.29 5.26
C GLN A 121 -3.91 -16.13 5.98
N GLN A 122 -3.36 -14.91 5.90
CA GLN A 122 -3.91 -13.70 6.50
C GLN A 122 -4.73 -12.85 5.51
N LEU A 123 -4.89 -13.31 4.26
CA LEU A 123 -5.55 -12.58 3.20
C LEU A 123 -6.83 -13.28 2.78
N ARG A 124 -7.87 -12.49 2.52
CA ARG A 124 -8.99 -12.96 1.70
C ARG A 124 -8.53 -13.01 0.24
N PRO A 125 -8.68 -14.15 -0.44
CA PRO A 125 -8.20 -14.30 -1.82
C PRO A 125 -9.05 -13.46 -2.78
N VAL A 126 -8.38 -12.70 -3.64
CA VAL A 126 -8.99 -11.89 -4.72
C VAL A 126 -8.28 -12.13 -6.07
N SER A 127 -7.42 -13.17 -6.14
CA SER A 127 -6.54 -13.55 -7.25
C SER A 127 -6.97 -13.01 -8.62
N ALA A 128 -6.35 -11.90 -9.03
CA ALA A 128 -6.61 -11.26 -10.30
C ALA A 128 -5.31 -10.69 -10.87
N ALA A 129 -4.99 -11.05 -12.11
CA ALA A 129 -3.83 -10.52 -12.83
C ALA A 129 -4.27 -9.57 -13.95
N PHE A 130 -3.61 -8.42 -14.04
CA PHE A 130 -3.76 -7.49 -15.15
C PHE A 130 -2.73 -7.80 -16.23
N GLU A 131 -3.13 -7.74 -17.50
CA GLU A 131 -2.22 -7.95 -18.62
C GLU A 131 -1.06 -6.93 -18.59
N GLY A 132 0.17 -7.43 -18.53
CA GLY A 132 1.38 -6.60 -18.39
C GLY A 132 1.45 -5.78 -17.09
N GLY A 133 0.55 -6.02 -16.14
CA GLY A 133 0.38 -5.25 -14.91
C GLY A 133 0.58 -6.08 -13.65
N PRO A 134 0.19 -5.55 -12.48
CA PRO A 134 0.28 -6.25 -11.21
C PRO A 134 -0.71 -7.42 -11.10
N GLU A 135 -0.39 -8.34 -10.21
CA GLU A 135 -1.28 -9.41 -9.79
C GLU A 135 -1.75 -9.15 -8.35
N ILE A 136 -3.05 -9.00 -8.14
CA ILE A 136 -3.65 -8.94 -6.81
C ILE A 136 -3.56 -10.33 -6.17
N VAL A 137 -2.83 -10.41 -5.07
CA VAL A 137 -2.64 -11.63 -4.28
C VAL A 137 -3.84 -11.85 -3.36
N GLY A 138 -4.34 -10.77 -2.76
CA GLY A 138 -5.45 -10.81 -1.83
C GLY A 138 -5.64 -9.48 -1.12
N VAL A 139 -6.58 -9.47 -0.20
CA VAL A 139 -6.93 -8.28 0.58
C VAL A 139 -7.05 -8.62 2.05
N ARG A 140 -6.82 -7.64 2.92
CA ARG A 140 -7.16 -7.74 4.34
C ARG A 140 -7.83 -6.46 4.80
N MET A 141 -8.84 -6.62 5.65
CA MET A 141 -9.49 -5.51 6.32
C MET A 141 -8.89 -5.38 7.71
N ILE A 142 -8.43 -4.18 8.05
CA ILE A 142 -8.02 -3.80 9.40
C ILE A 142 -9.18 -3.00 9.97
N GLU A 143 -9.78 -3.53 11.03
CA GLU A 143 -10.85 -2.86 11.77
C GLU A 143 -10.26 -1.94 12.85
N GLY A 144 -11.09 -1.13 13.49
CA GLY A 144 -10.68 -0.17 14.52
C GLY A 144 -11.29 1.21 14.33
N VAL A 145 -10.77 2.21 15.04
CA VAL A 145 -11.23 3.61 14.89
C VAL A 145 -10.96 4.21 13.51
N SER A 146 -9.99 3.66 12.78
CA SER A 146 -9.68 4.05 11.39
C SER A 146 -9.59 2.80 10.50
N PRO A 147 -10.74 2.29 10.03
CA PRO A 147 -10.77 1.06 9.25
C PRO A 147 -10.00 1.22 7.94
N ARG A 148 -9.21 0.20 7.57
CA ARG A 148 -8.31 0.24 6.42
C ARG A 148 -8.36 -1.06 5.63
N LEU A 149 -8.57 -0.95 4.32
CA LEU A 149 -8.45 -2.06 3.38
C LEU A 149 -7.03 -2.06 2.80
N ASP A 150 -6.27 -3.12 3.04
CA ASP A 150 -4.98 -3.34 2.40
C ASP A 150 -5.17 -4.25 1.18
N ILE A 151 -4.85 -3.74 -0.01
CA ILE A 151 -4.81 -4.53 -1.25
C ILE A 151 -3.37 -4.95 -1.50
N VAL A 152 -3.10 -6.25 -1.42
CA VAL A 152 -1.76 -6.82 -1.58
C VAL A 152 -1.60 -7.29 -3.01
N PHE A 153 -0.53 -6.86 -3.68
CA PHE A 153 -0.28 -7.21 -5.06
C PHE A 153 1.21 -7.48 -5.32
N ARG A 154 1.46 -8.35 -6.31
CA ARG A 154 2.78 -8.69 -6.83
C ARG A 154 3.07 -7.85 -8.06
N ALA A 155 4.21 -7.18 -8.10
CA ALA A 155 4.60 -6.35 -9.23
C ALA A 155 5.30 -7.17 -10.34
N PRO A 156 5.05 -6.86 -11.63
CA PRO A 156 5.73 -7.52 -12.74
C PRO A 156 7.16 -6.96 -12.96
N GLY A 157 7.50 -5.84 -12.32
CA GLY A 157 8.73 -5.09 -12.52
C GLY A 157 8.45 -3.59 -12.67
N PRO A 158 9.45 -2.82 -13.13
CA PRO A 158 9.30 -1.41 -13.43
C PRO A 158 8.18 -1.18 -14.45
N MET A 159 7.23 -0.31 -14.12
CA MET A 159 6.10 0.01 -14.98
C MET A 159 6.32 1.30 -15.76
N PRO A 160 5.67 1.48 -16.94
CA PRO A 160 5.70 2.74 -17.66
C PRO A 160 5.24 3.92 -16.78
N LEU A 161 5.78 5.10 -17.06
CA LEU A 161 5.35 6.34 -16.42
C LEU A 161 3.83 6.54 -16.55
N ALA A 162 3.23 7.16 -15.54
CA ALA A 162 1.78 7.35 -15.40
C ALA A 162 0.93 6.07 -15.27
N SER A 163 1.56 4.89 -15.11
CA SER A 163 0.80 3.71 -14.69
C SER A 163 0.37 3.86 -13.24
N SER A 164 -0.85 3.46 -12.91
CA SER A 164 -1.36 3.54 -11.54
C SER A 164 -2.41 2.49 -11.24
N MET A 165 -2.46 2.08 -9.98
CA MET A 165 -3.58 1.31 -9.45
C MET A 165 -4.63 2.30 -8.96
N VAL A 166 -5.85 2.16 -9.45
CA VAL A 166 -6.96 3.02 -9.05
C VAL A 166 -7.99 2.21 -8.30
N VAL A 167 -8.32 2.67 -7.09
CA VAL A 167 -9.37 2.09 -6.26
C VAL A 167 -10.56 3.03 -6.25
N ARG A 168 -11.73 2.50 -6.63
CA ARG A 168 -12.98 3.24 -6.64
C ARG A 168 -14.01 2.58 -5.74
N SER A 169 -14.90 3.38 -5.17
CA SER A 169 -16.06 2.86 -4.43
C SER A 169 -17.37 3.51 -4.86
N ARG A 170 -18.47 2.78 -4.69
CA ARG A 170 -19.84 3.26 -4.89
C ARG A 170 -20.80 2.57 -3.92
N VAL A 171 -21.89 3.24 -3.58
CA VAL A 171 -22.96 2.65 -2.76
C VAL A 171 -24.00 2.06 -3.70
N ILE A 172 -24.17 0.74 -3.66
CA ILE A 172 -25.06 0.01 -4.56
C ILE A 172 -26.47 -0.15 -3.98
N GLU A 173 -26.60 -0.14 -2.65
CA GLU A 173 -27.88 -0.30 -1.96
C GLU A 173 -28.00 0.70 -0.83
N ARG A 174 -29.23 1.17 -0.60
CA ARG A 174 -29.57 2.09 0.47
C ARG A 174 -29.61 1.33 1.81
N ALA A 175 -29.10 1.93 2.87
CA ALA A 175 -29.27 1.39 4.23
C ALA A 175 -30.75 1.23 4.60
N ARG A 176 -31.10 0.11 5.27
CA ARG A 176 -32.47 -0.16 5.71
C ARG A 176 -32.96 0.98 6.62
N GLY A 177 -34.04 1.64 6.21
CA GLY A 177 -34.64 2.76 6.95
C GLY A 177 -34.03 4.15 6.70
N SER A 178 -32.94 4.26 5.92
CA SER A 178 -32.34 5.57 5.59
C SER A 178 -33.19 6.32 4.56
N LEU A 179 -33.45 7.62 4.71
CA LEU A 179 -34.09 8.42 3.64
C LEU A 179 -33.09 8.85 2.54
N THR A 180 -31.79 8.67 2.77
CA THR A 180 -30.75 9.01 1.80
C THR A 180 -30.65 7.92 0.75
N MET A 181 -30.76 8.27 -0.53
CA MET A 181 -30.63 7.32 -1.64
C MET A 181 -29.21 6.75 -1.73
N ALA A 182 -29.08 5.56 -2.31
CA ALA A 182 -27.77 5.03 -2.69
C ALA A 182 -27.11 5.99 -3.69
N ASP A 183 -25.82 6.27 -3.51
CA ASP A 183 -25.00 7.02 -4.47
C ASP A 183 -24.23 6.02 -5.35
N PRO A 184 -24.74 5.68 -6.56
CA PRO A 184 -24.09 4.73 -7.44
C PRO A 184 -22.85 5.31 -8.14
N THR A 185 -22.52 6.58 -7.90
CA THR A 185 -21.38 7.27 -8.52
C THR A 185 -20.08 6.67 -8.03
N LEU A 186 -19.23 6.26 -8.97
CA LEU A 186 -17.88 5.79 -8.68
C LEU A 186 -17.01 6.96 -8.23
N ARG A 187 -16.46 6.87 -7.02
CA ARG A 187 -15.50 7.83 -6.47
C ARG A 187 -14.15 7.16 -6.31
N GLU A 188 -13.09 7.85 -6.69
CA GLU A 188 -11.72 7.39 -6.41
C GLU A 188 -11.42 7.60 -4.93
N VAL A 189 -10.99 6.54 -4.25
CA VAL A 189 -10.75 6.51 -2.80
C VAL A 189 -9.33 6.09 -2.44
N GLY A 190 -8.61 5.47 -3.37
CA GLY A 190 -7.20 5.13 -3.19
C GLY A 190 -6.29 6.35 -3.29
N GLN A 191 -5.12 6.25 -2.69
CA GLN A 191 -4.04 7.23 -2.86
C GLN A 191 -2.87 6.58 -3.61
N PRO A 192 -2.07 7.34 -4.37
CA PRO A 192 -0.89 6.77 -5.03
C PRO A 192 0.06 6.13 -4.01
N LEU A 193 0.81 5.12 -4.45
CA LEU A 193 1.79 4.45 -3.59
C LEU A 193 3.03 5.33 -3.36
N SER A 194 3.67 5.17 -2.20
CA SER A 194 4.88 5.92 -1.84
C SER A 194 6.09 5.59 -2.73
N ILE A 195 6.13 4.38 -3.28
CA ILE A 195 7.13 3.96 -4.25
C ILE A 195 6.48 4.04 -5.65
N PRO A 196 7.00 4.88 -6.56
CA PRO A 196 6.42 5.05 -7.88
C PRO A 196 6.49 3.74 -8.68
N PRO A 197 5.48 3.41 -9.52
CA PRO A 197 5.45 2.17 -10.29
C PRO A 197 6.66 1.95 -11.22
N SER A 198 7.30 3.02 -11.69
CA SER A 198 8.55 2.95 -12.47
C SER A 198 9.74 2.42 -11.69
N ARG A 199 9.66 2.32 -10.36
CA ARG A 199 10.70 1.73 -9.50
C ARG A 199 10.35 0.37 -8.94
N TRP A 200 9.18 -0.17 -9.25
CA TRP A 200 8.80 -1.48 -8.72
C TRP A 200 9.78 -2.55 -9.16
N ARG A 201 10.02 -3.51 -8.28
CA ARG A 201 10.89 -4.66 -8.56
C ARG A 201 10.04 -5.87 -8.90
N LYS A 202 10.50 -6.66 -9.86
CA LYS A 202 9.79 -7.86 -10.32
C LYS A 202 9.67 -8.84 -9.15
N GLY A 203 8.46 -9.37 -8.96
CA GLY A 203 8.17 -10.35 -7.92
C GLY A 203 7.97 -9.75 -6.52
N PHE A 204 8.28 -8.48 -6.29
CA PHE A 204 8.05 -7.84 -5.00
C PHE A 204 6.55 -7.72 -4.73
N LEU A 205 6.19 -7.85 -3.45
CA LEU A 205 4.87 -7.58 -2.93
C LEU A 205 4.81 -6.15 -2.41
N TYR A 206 3.71 -5.48 -2.75
CA TYR A 206 3.38 -4.13 -2.30
C TYR A 206 1.96 -4.12 -1.72
N VAL A 207 1.69 -3.13 -0.87
CA VAL A 207 0.39 -2.91 -0.26
C VAL A 207 -0.14 -1.56 -0.71
N ASN A 208 -1.36 -1.53 -1.25
CA ASN A 208 -2.11 -0.31 -1.48
C ASN A 208 -3.14 -0.12 -0.36
N PRO A 209 -2.86 0.76 0.63
CA PRO A 209 -3.77 1.02 1.73
C PRO A 209 -4.90 1.96 1.29
N VAL A 210 -6.13 1.60 1.62
CA VAL A 210 -7.34 2.40 1.36
C VAL A 210 -8.07 2.59 2.68
N TRP A 211 -8.03 3.81 3.22
CA TRP A 211 -8.80 4.16 4.41
C TRP A 211 -10.28 4.21 4.08
N ILE A 212 -11.08 3.52 4.88
CA ILE A 212 -12.50 3.30 4.66
C ILE A 212 -13.28 4.32 5.48
N VAL A 213 -13.98 5.21 4.79
CA VAL A 213 -14.98 6.09 5.40
C VAL A 213 -16.35 5.50 5.06
N LYS A 214 -16.93 4.75 6.00
CA LYS A 214 -18.18 4.02 5.76
C LYS A 214 -19.31 4.99 5.40
N ARG A 215 -19.93 4.76 4.25
CA ARG A 215 -21.15 5.46 3.82
C ARG A 215 -22.40 4.64 4.18
N PRO A 216 -23.55 5.26 4.48
CA PRO A 216 -24.77 4.51 4.77
C PRO A 216 -25.23 3.66 3.57
N GLY A 217 -25.31 2.34 3.77
CA GLY A 217 -25.77 1.37 2.78
C GLY A 217 -24.69 0.35 2.41
N THR A 218 -24.95 -0.46 1.39
CA THR A 218 -23.96 -1.43 0.90
C THR A 218 -23.00 -0.75 -0.06
N GLU A 219 -21.73 -0.67 0.34
CA GLU A 219 -20.65 -0.08 -0.44
C GLU A 219 -19.75 -1.15 -1.06
N VAL A 220 -19.44 -1.00 -2.34
CA VAL A 220 -18.54 -1.88 -3.08
C VAL A 220 -17.29 -1.13 -3.48
N TYR A 221 -16.13 -1.74 -3.24
CA TYR A 221 -14.81 -1.25 -3.61
C TYR A 221 -14.27 -2.09 -4.76
N GLN A 222 -13.75 -1.41 -5.78
CA GLN A 222 -13.23 -2.01 -6.99
C GLN A 222 -11.84 -1.47 -7.31
N VAL A 223 -10.95 -2.37 -7.71
CA VAL A 223 -9.61 -2.04 -8.20
C VAL A 223 -9.57 -2.13 -9.71
N SER A 224 -8.85 -1.21 -10.32
CA SER A 224 -8.47 -1.27 -11.73
C SER A 224 -7.03 -0.83 -11.90
N TRP A 225 -6.43 -1.24 -13.01
CA TRP A 225 -5.10 -0.78 -13.40
C TRP A 225 -5.22 0.20 -14.58
N ASN A 226 -4.56 1.34 -14.48
CA ASN A 226 -4.42 2.27 -15.59
C ASN A 226 -3.01 2.16 -16.17
N ALA A 227 -2.92 1.97 -17.49
CA ALA A 227 -1.68 2.08 -18.24
C ALA A 227 -1.84 3.13 -19.35
N ARG A 228 -0.74 3.77 -19.76
CA ARG A 228 -0.69 4.99 -20.60
C ARG A 228 -1.51 4.92 -21.90
N ALA A 229 -1.72 3.74 -22.48
CA ALA A 229 -2.42 3.57 -23.76
C ALA A 229 -3.81 2.92 -23.65
N ARG A 230 -4.05 2.09 -22.63
CA ARG A 230 -5.29 1.34 -22.44
C ARG A 230 -5.37 0.81 -21.01
N GLN A 231 -6.57 0.70 -20.48
CA GLN A 231 -6.84 -0.08 -19.27
C GLN A 231 -6.64 -1.58 -19.61
N PRO A 232 -5.60 -2.26 -19.08
CA PRO A 232 -5.37 -3.64 -19.45
C PRO A 232 -6.50 -4.53 -18.95
N ALA A 233 -6.82 -5.53 -19.76
CA ALA A 233 -7.82 -6.53 -19.40
C ALA A 233 -7.27 -7.42 -18.27
N ARG A 234 -8.21 -8.05 -17.54
CA ARG A 234 -7.87 -9.16 -16.66
C ARG A 234 -7.48 -10.37 -17.52
N ILE A 235 -6.45 -11.10 -17.10
CA ILE A 235 -5.98 -12.30 -17.80
C ILE A 235 -7.02 -13.46 -17.69
N ALA A 236 -7.95 -13.41 -16.73
CA ALA A 236 -8.95 -14.46 -16.51
C ALA A 236 -10.41 -14.01 -16.77
N GLY A 237 -11.02 -14.63 -17.79
CA GLY A 237 -12.44 -15.01 -17.87
C GLY A 237 -13.52 -13.94 -18.04
N THR A 238 -13.20 -12.66 -17.89
CA THR A 238 -14.16 -11.56 -18.12
C THR A 238 -13.46 -10.40 -18.79
N SER A 239 -14.11 -9.75 -19.77
CA SER A 239 -13.67 -8.48 -20.37
C SER A 239 -13.66 -7.31 -19.38
N ALA A 240 -13.91 -7.58 -18.09
CA ALA A 240 -13.96 -6.61 -17.03
C ALA A 240 -12.55 -6.10 -16.71
N THR A 241 -12.40 -4.78 -16.73
CA THR A 241 -11.16 -4.07 -16.37
C THR A 241 -11.07 -3.76 -14.87
N THR A 242 -12.08 -4.18 -14.11
CA THR A 242 -12.20 -3.95 -12.66
C THR A 242 -12.31 -5.26 -11.89
N VAL A 243 -11.87 -5.23 -10.63
CA VAL A 243 -11.93 -6.35 -9.69
C VAL A 243 -12.62 -5.85 -8.43
N GLU A 244 -13.74 -6.47 -8.04
CA GLU A 244 -14.34 -6.22 -6.73
C GLU A 244 -13.41 -6.77 -5.64
N VAL A 245 -12.98 -5.88 -4.75
CA VAL A 245 -12.01 -6.19 -3.69
C VAL A 245 -12.63 -6.18 -2.30
N LEU A 246 -13.76 -5.49 -2.12
CA LEU A 246 -14.50 -5.43 -0.87
C LEU A 246 -15.97 -5.06 -1.11
N ARG A 247 -16.84 -5.66 -0.30
CA ARG A 247 -18.24 -5.27 -0.14
C ARG A 247 -18.48 -5.10 1.36
N LEU A 248 -19.03 -3.95 1.75
CA LEU A 248 -19.35 -3.58 3.12
C LEU A 248 -20.83 -3.28 3.20
N ASP A 249 -21.53 -3.88 4.17
CA ASP A 249 -22.95 -3.67 4.44
C ASP A 249 -23.18 -2.70 5.62
#